data_AF-A0A840C9H0-F1
#
_entry.id   AF-A0A840C9H0-F1
#
_cell.length_a   1.000
_cell.length_b   1.000
_cell.length_c   1.000
_cell.angle_alpha   90.00
_cell.angle_beta   90.00
_cell.angle_gamma   90.00
#
_symmetry.space_group_name_H-M   'P 1'
#
loop_
_entity.id
_entity.type
_entity.pdbx_description
1 polymer ?
#
loop_
_entity_poly.entity_id
_entity_poly.type
_entity_poly.pdbx_seq_one_letter_code
_entity_poly.pdbx_strand_id
1 'polypeptide(L)'
;MKKLLLLSTLGVLPFAASPAFADCTPDNPADGASVICTGIDADGFDFDTLDDITLTVRPAATVQNSGEAIKTDDNLTLVNKGTVLSTGDDAVQTDKGLTLVNRGTITSTAKDGVNADDDATVTNRGTIQGADEGVQGADNLTLINRGTISGADEGVTGDDGVTITNRKTGVIEAADDAIQIANGALIQNYGRIENIGTDLSDPQDSIDIDSGTIWNFKTGSILSTLDAAIDFDSGELGGGFIHNYGRISGTIGILVDPANLSSQTVDNYAGGVIEGTSGTAIDLGAGNDVVALRALSTLIGGIDMGDDDDLLALDGTAFGLIAGGSVLDGGLGNDTVSLDDFLFADIDTVGLDEAGVLDLALSNSKGAARMSLFGWENFIFGDGSYAYSAVAALAPAPVPLPAGVVLLGGALAGLGLARRRR
;
A
#
# COMPACT_ATOMS: atom_id res chain seq x y z
N MET A 1 -65.43 40.37 -70.17
CA MET A 1 -64.31 40.68 -69.24
C MET A 1 -64.44 39.80 -68.01
N LYS A 2 -63.73 38.68 -67.92
CA LYS A 2 -63.63 37.84 -66.72
C LYS A 2 -62.15 37.78 -66.34
N LYS A 3 -61.78 38.40 -65.22
CA LYS A 3 -60.43 38.33 -64.63
C LYS A 3 -60.36 37.07 -63.76
N LEU A 4 -59.43 36.19 -64.09
CA LEU A 4 -59.05 35.03 -63.30
C LEU A 4 -57.88 35.47 -62.39
N LEU A 5 -58.07 35.46 -61.07
CA LEU A 5 -56.97 35.62 -60.11
C LEU A 5 -56.40 34.23 -59.81
N LEU A 6 -55.13 34.01 -60.13
CA LEU A 6 -54.34 32.90 -59.60
C LEU A 6 -53.76 33.33 -58.24
N LEU A 7 -54.07 32.56 -57.20
CA LEU A 7 -53.45 32.66 -55.88
C LEU A 7 -52.35 31.60 -55.81
N SER A 8 -51.09 32.01 -55.81
CA SER A 8 -49.94 31.12 -55.62
C SER A 8 -49.62 31.00 -54.13
N THR A 9 -49.97 29.88 -53.52
CA THR A 9 -49.54 29.51 -52.17
C THR A 9 -48.11 28.99 -52.19
N LEU A 10 -47.17 29.78 -51.64
CA LEU A 10 -45.82 29.31 -51.31
C LEU A 10 -45.91 28.35 -50.13
N GLY A 11 -45.62 27.07 -50.36
CA GLY A 11 -45.43 26.09 -49.29
C GLY A 11 -44.06 26.29 -48.66
N VAL A 12 -44.03 26.76 -47.41
CA VAL A 12 -42.83 26.70 -46.56
C VAL A 12 -42.80 25.29 -45.96
N LEU A 13 -41.86 24.47 -46.43
CA LEU A 13 -41.50 23.22 -45.77
C LEU A 13 -40.63 23.56 -44.55
N PRO A 14 -41.05 23.21 -43.32
CA PRO A 14 -40.15 23.25 -42.19
C PRO A 14 -39.16 22.09 -42.33
N PHE A 15 -37.90 22.41 -42.65
CA PHE A 15 -36.81 21.49 -42.35
C PHE A 15 -36.71 21.39 -40.82
N ALA A 16 -37.21 20.29 -40.26
CA ALA A 16 -36.81 19.88 -38.93
C ALA A 16 -35.33 19.49 -39.02
N ALA A 17 -34.43 20.38 -38.58
CA ALA A 17 -33.08 19.98 -38.26
C ALA A 17 -33.19 18.99 -37.09
N SER A 18 -32.94 17.71 -37.36
CA SER A 18 -32.63 16.77 -36.29
C SER A 18 -31.48 17.38 -35.48
N PRO A 19 -31.51 17.36 -34.14
CA PRO A 19 -30.36 17.78 -33.37
C PRO A 19 -29.19 16.90 -33.84
N ALA A 20 -28.15 17.53 -34.40
CA ALA A 20 -26.87 16.86 -34.53
C ALA A 20 -26.45 16.53 -33.09
N PHE A 21 -26.49 15.25 -32.72
CA PHE A 21 -25.90 14.80 -31.47
C PHE A 21 -24.44 15.27 -31.50
N ALA A 22 -24.02 15.91 -30.42
CA ALA A 22 -22.72 16.54 -30.35
C ALA A 22 -21.70 15.44 -30.06
N ASP A 23 -21.38 14.74 -31.13
CA ASP A 23 -20.61 13.50 -31.17
C ASP A 23 -19.10 13.72 -31.10
N CYS A 24 -18.34 12.68 -30.79
CA CYS A 24 -16.91 12.65 -31.07
C CYS A 24 -16.68 12.80 -32.58
N THR A 25 -15.83 13.73 -33.00
CA THR A 25 -15.62 14.03 -34.43
C THR A 25 -14.14 13.88 -34.81
N PRO A 26 -13.81 13.14 -35.89
CA PRO A 26 -14.73 12.30 -36.67
C PRO A 26 -15.24 11.10 -35.86
N ASP A 27 -16.50 10.74 -36.09
CA ASP A 27 -17.20 9.64 -35.44
C ASP A 27 -16.68 8.26 -35.92
N ASN A 28 -16.36 8.15 -37.21
CA ASN A 28 -15.68 6.98 -37.79
C ASN A 28 -14.28 7.35 -38.32
N PRO A 29 -13.27 7.49 -37.44
CA PRO A 29 -11.91 7.78 -37.83
C PRO A 29 -11.24 6.60 -38.55
N ALA A 30 -10.06 6.87 -39.11
CA ALA A 30 -9.08 5.85 -39.44
C ALA A 30 -7.94 5.91 -38.41
N ASP A 31 -7.06 4.92 -38.41
CA ASP A 31 -5.88 4.88 -37.55
C ASP A 31 -5.07 6.18 -37.60
N GLY A 32 -4.49 6.57 -36.47
CA GLY A 32 -3.72 7.80 -36.35
C GLY A 32 -4.56 9.08 -36.31
N ALA A 33 -5.90 8.98 -36.32
CA ALA A 33 -6.76 10.16 -36.33
C ALA A 33 -6.77 10.91 -34.99
N SER A 34 -7.04 12.21 -35.08
CA SER A 34 -7.37 13.04 -33.92
C SER A 34 -8.87 13.26 -33.83
N VAL A 35 -9.46 12.88 -32.70
CA VAL A 35 -10.90 12.91 -32.44
C VAL A 35 -11.19 13.86 -31.28
N ILE A 36 -12.23 14.69 -31.42
CA ILE A 36 -12.62 15.66 -30.39
C ILE A 36 -14.12 15.51 -30.08
N CYS A 37 -14.43 15.25 -28.82
CA CYS A 37 -15.79 15.19 -28.30
C CYS A 37 -16.15 16.51 -27.64
N THR A 38 -17.28 17.11 -28.04
CA THR A 38 -17.67 18.46 -27.59
C THR A 38 -19.03 18.55 -26.92
N GLY A 39 -19.83 17.49 -26.96
CA GLY A 39 -21.07 17.39 -26.21
C GLY A 39 -21.31 15.94 -25.78
N ILE A 40 -22.55 15.46 -25.92
CA ILE A 40 -22.92 14.10 -25.53
C ILE A 40 -22.77 13.19 -26.75
N ASP A 41 -21.84 12.26 -26.64
CA ASP A 41 -21.71 11.05 -27.44
C ASP A 41 -22.37 9.92 -26.64
N ALA A 42 -23.45 9.35 -27.20
CA ALA A 42 -24.37 8.48 -26.47
C ALA A 42 -24.20 7.00 -26.79
N ASP A 43 -23.44 6.70 -27.84
CA ASP A 43 -23.05 5.40 -28.33
C ASP A 43 -21.57 5.11 -28.09
N GLY A 44 -20.80 6.08 -27.60
CA GLY A 44 -19.42 5.92 -27.19
C GLY A 44 -18.44 6.01 -28.36
N PHE A 45 -17.16 6.04 -28.02
CA PHE A 45 -16.08 5.92 -28.99
C PHE A 45 -15.52 4.50 -28.93
N ASP A 46 -16.23 3.55 -29.53
CA ASP A 46 -15.99 2.11 -29.33
C ASP A 46 -15.56 1.44 -30.64
N PHE A 47 -14.24 1.23 -30.80
CA PHE A 47 -13.64 0.65 -31.99
C PHE A 47 -12.53 -0.35 -31.64
N ASP A 48 -12.83 -1.64 -31.76
CA ASP A 48 -11.93 -2.77 -31.44
C ASP A 48 -10.80 -3.05 -32.45
N THR A 49 -10.58 -2.16 -33.42
CA THR A 49 -9.62 -2.36 -34.53
C THR A 49 -8.83 -1.09 -34.89
N LEU A 50 -9.02 -0.01 -34.14
CA LEU A 50 -8.37 1.26 -34.44
C LEU A 50 -7.12 1.46 -33.58
N ASP A 51 -6.04 1.82 -34.27
CA ASP A 51 -4.76 2.10 -33.66
C ASP A 51 -4.41 3.60 -33.69
N ASP A 52 -3.48 4.00 -32.81
CA ASP A 52 -2.83 5.32 -32.83
C ASP A 52 -3.80 6.50 -32.68
N ILE A 53 -4.95 6.30 -32.03
CA ILE A 53 -5.98 7.33 -31.91
C ILE A 53 -5.59 8.37 -30.87
N THR A 54 -5.74 9.66 -31.22
CA THR A 54 -5.67 10.77 -30.26
C THR A 54 -7.08 11.29 -29.96
N LEU A 55 -7.63 10.97 -28.80
CA LEU A 55 -8.97 11.35 -28.39
C LEU A 55 -8.95 12.46 -27.34
N THR A 56 -9.75 13.51 -27.52
CA THR A 56 -9.94 14.58 -26.54
C THR A 56 -11.41 14.76 -26.17
N VAL A 57 -11.75 14.47 -24.92
CA VAL A 57 -13.05 14.79 -24.33
C VAL A 57 -12.98 16.17 -23.70
N ARG A 58 -13.71 17.14 -24.26
CA ARG A 58 -13.67 18.54 -23.78
C ARG A 58 -14.43 18.71 -22.45
N PRO A 59 -14.21 19.83 -21.73
CA PRO A 59 -15.04 20.17 -20.58
C PRO A 59 -16.53 20.18 -20.95
N ALA A 60 -17.36 19.60 -20.09
CA ALA A 60 -18.80 19.41 -20.27
C ALA A 60 -19.23 18.50 -21.44
N ALA A 61 -18.28 17.86 -22.15
CA ALA A 61 -18.60 16.73 -23.01
C ALA A 61 -18.76 15.47 -22.17
N THR A 62 -19.61 14.56 -22.63
CA THR A 62 -19.83 13.24 -22.05
C THR A 62 -19.69 12.22 -23.17
N VAL A 63 -18.83 11.22 -22.98
CA VAL A 63 -18.80 10.01 -23.79
C VAL A 63 -19.36 8.89 -22.93
N GLN A 64 -20.40 8.21 -23.42
CA GLN A 64 -21.06 7.17 -22.64
C GLN A 64 -21.56 6.02 -23.51
N ASN A 65 -21.47 4.80 -22.99
CA ASN A 65 -21.97 3.60 -23.64
C ASN A 65 -22.50 2.61 -22.59
N SER A 66 -23.39 1.72 -23.01
CA SER A 66 -23.79 0.56 -22.22
C SER A 66 -22.76 -0.58 -22.21
N GLY A 67 -21.86 -0.63 -23.20
CA GLY A 67 -20.59 -1.36 -23.12
C GLY A 67 -19.47 -0.39 -22.77
N GLU A 68 -18.34 -0.52 -23.45
CA GLU A 68 -17.17 0.33 -23.29
C GLU A 68 -17.45 1.76 -23.77
N ALA A 69 -17.18 2.76 -22.92
CA ALA A 69 -17.41 4.15 -23.33
C ALA A 69 -16.35 4.65 -24.32
N ILE A 70 -15.11 4.21 -24.14
CA ILE A 70 -14.01 4.44 -25.07
C ILE A 70 -13.26 3.12 -25.24
N LYS A 71 -13.16 2.62 -26.47
CA LYS A 71 -12.40 1.43 -26.83
C LYS A 71 -11.58 1.66 -28.10
N THR A 72 -10.33 1.21 -28.05
CA THR A 72 -9.40 1.14 -29.19
C THR A 72 -8.65 -0.19 -29.13
N ASP A 73 -7.91 -0.52 -30.20
CA ASP A 73 -6.95 -1.63 -30.19
C ASP A 73 -5.67 -1.14 -29.47
N ASP A 74 -4.65 -0.67 -30.19
CA ASP A 74 -3.40 -0.19 -29.59
C ASP A 74 -3.23 1.36 -29.63
N ASN A 75 -2.37 1.86 -28.73
CA ASN A 75 -1.77 3.20 -28.76
C ASN A 75 -2.76 4.38 -28.64
N LEU A 76 -3.81 4.24 -27.83
CA LEU A 76 -4.72 5.35 -27.52
C LEU A 76 -4.02 6.46 -26.72
N THR A 77 -4.03 7.68 -27.25
CA THR A 77 -3.74 8.90 -26.48
C THR A 77 -5.04 9.61 -26.10
N LEU A 78 -5.46 9.47 -24.84
CA LEU A 78 -6.70 10.06 -24.32
C LEU A 78 -6.44 11.27 -23.42
N VAL A 79 -7.03 12.42 -23.75
CA VAL A 79 -7.12 13.59 -22.87
C VAL A 79 -8.56 13.81 -22.43
N ASN A 80 -8.89 13.36 -21.23
CA ASN A 80 -10.21 13.57 -20.65
C ASN A 80 -10.27 14.86 -19.81
N LYS A 81 -11.19 15.76 -20.13
CA LYS A 81 -11.57 16.94 -19.31
C LYS A 81 -13.06 17.01 -19.03
N GLY A 82 -13.83 16.03 -19.50
CA GLY A 82 -15.28 15.93 -19.36
C GLY A 82 -15.65 14.70 -18.53
N THR A 83 -16.66 13.97 -18.99
CA THR A 83 -17.13 12.74 -18.37
C THR A 83 -17.00 11.58 -19.36
N VAL A 84 -16.44 10.46 -18.91
CA VAL A 84 -16.46 9.17 -19.59
C VAL A 84 -17.21 8.21 -18.68
N LEU A 85 -18.28 7.59 -19.18
CA LEU A 85 -19.18 6.76 -18.37
C LEU A 85 -19.56 5.48 -19.11
N SER A 86 -19.13 4.34 -18.58
CA SER A 86 -19.64 3.03 -18.97
C SER A 86 -20.62 2.51 -17.93
N THR A 87 -21.67 1.82 -18.38
CA THR A 87 -22.62 1.14 -17.48
C THR A 87 -22.62 -0.39 -17.56
N GLY A 88 -21.80 -1.00 -18.43
CA GLY A 88 -21.82 -2.46 -18.61
C GLY A 88 -20.49 -3.12 -18.87
N ASP A 89 -19.44 -2.34 -19.14
CA ASP A 89 -18.07 -2.84 -19.28
C ASP A 89 -17.05 -1.77 -18.80
N ASP A 90 -15.80 -1.80 -19.21
CA ASP A 90 -14.79 -0.81 -18.83
C ASP A 90 -15.13 0.61 -19.33
N ALA A 91 -14.77 1.65 -18.59
CA ALA A 91 -15.02 3.02 -19.08
C ALA A 91 -14.01 3.44 -20.16
N VAL A 92 -12.77 2.97 -20.07
CA VAL A 92 -11.74 3.10 -21.11
C VAL A 92 -11.07 1.75 -21.24
N GLN A 93 -11.06 1.18 -22.44
CA GLN A 93 -10.35 -0.04 -22.77
C GLN A 93 -9.40 0.18 -23.95
N THR A 94 -8.20 -0.37 -23.86
CA THR A 94 -7.26 -0.51 -24.97
C THR A 94 -6.40 -1.73 -24.71
N ASP A 95 -5.85 -2.34 -25.74
CA ASP A 95 -4.87 -3.42 -25.59
C ASP A 95 -3.55 -2.79 -25.09
N LYS A 96 -2.61 -2.40 -25.96
CA LYS A 96 -1.30 -1.89 -25.51
C LYS A 96 -1.13 -0.39 -25.69
N GLY A 97 -0.28 0.20 -24.85
CA GLY A 97 0.25 1.55 -25.10
C GLY A 97 -0.71 2.71 -24.82
N LEU A 98 -1.63 2.56 -23.84
CA LEU A 98 -2.46 3.67 -23.38
C LEU A 98 -1.62 4.87 -22.94
N THR A 99 -1.92 6.07 -23.41
CA THR A 99 -1.46 7.33 -22.80
C THR A 99 -2.66 8.16 -22.36
N LEU A 100 -2.99 8.10 -21.07
CA LEU A 100 -4.14 8.78 -20.48
C LEU A 100 -3.73 10.01 -19.67
N VAL A 101 -4.36 11.15 -19.96
CA VAL A 101 -4.38 12.33 -19.09
C VAL A 101 -5.81 12.64 -18.66
N ASN A 102 -6.16 12.19 -17.46
CA ASN A 102 -7.46 12.47 -16.86
C ASN A 102 -7.44 13.76 -16.04
N ARG A 103 -8.37 14.67 -16.35
CA ARG A 103 -8.69 15.90 -15.57
C ARG A 103 -10.19 16.02 -15.31
N GLY A 104 -10.97 15.07 -15.78
CA GLY A 104 -12.42 15.01 -15.63
C GLY A 104 -12.81 13.83 -14.75
N THR A 105 -13.87 13.15 -15.13
CA THR A 105 -14.36 11.94 -14.48
C THR A 105 -14.34 10.80 -15.49
N ILE A 106 -13.84 9.65 -15.06
CA ILE A 106 -13.94 8.36 -15.75
C ILE A 106 -14.60 7.42 -14.75
N THR A 107 -15.70 6.79 -15.15
CA THR A 107 -16.46 5.89 -14.28
C THR A 107 -16.98 4.70 -15.07
N SER A 108 -16.67 3.50 -14.61
CA SER A 108 -17.48 2.31 -14.93
C SER A 108 -18.33 1.96 -13.73
N THR A 109 -19.56 1.53 -13.99
CA THR A 109 -20.45 0.97 -12.95
C THR A 109 -20.55 -0.55 -13.01
N ALA A 110 -19.76 -1.21 -13.85
CA ALA A 110 -19.83 -2.65 -14.08
C ALA A 110 -18.48 -3.38 -14.01
N LYS A 111 -17.41 -2.71 -14.44
CA LYS A 111 -16.03 -3.19 -14.41
C LYS A 111 -15.08 -2.01 -14.12
N ASP A 112 -14.05 -1.82 -14.94
CA ASP A 112 -12.90 -1.02 -14.55
C ASP A 112 -13.10 0.43 -14.94
N GLY A 113 -12.52 1.33 -14.14
CA GLY A 113 -12.39 2.72 -14.55
C GLY A 113 -11.53 2.83 -15.82
N VAL A 114 -10.42 2.13 -15.87
CA VAL A 114 -9.50 2.07 -17.02
C VAL A 114 -8.91 0.67 -17.06
N ASN A 115 -9.06 -0.01 -18.19
CA ASN A 115 -8.41 -1.29 -18.49
C ASN A 115 -7.42 -1.08 -19.64
N ALA A 116 -6.15 -1.42 -19.41
CA ALA A 116 -5.13 -1.45 -20.43
C ALA A 116 -4.19 -2.64 -20.19
N ASP A 117 -3.68 -3.25 -21.25
CA ASP A 117 -2.60 -4.24 -21.15
C ASP A 117 -1.25 -3.51 -20.92
N ASP A 118 -0.21 -3.92 -21.66
CA ASP A 118 1.16 -3.52 -21.43
C ASP A 118 1.42 -2.03 -21.76
N ASP A 119 2.43 -1.47 -21.10
CA ASP A 119 3.03 -0.16 -21.41
C ASP A 119 2.07 1.04 -21.24
N ALA A 120 1.02 0.88 -20.44
CA ALA A 120 0.10 1.96 -20.13
C ALA A 120 0.76 3.09 -19.32
N THR A 121 0.47 4.34 -19.67
CA THR A 121 0.87 5.55 -18.94
C THR A 121 -0.35 6.36 -18.55
N VAL A 122 -0.65 6.42 -17.25
CA VAL A 122 -1.81 7.12 -16.71
C VAL A 122 -1.38 8.32 -15.87
N THR A 123 -1.86 9.51 -16.22
CA THR A 123 -1.74 10.72 -15.40
C THR A 123 -3.12 11.16 -14.94
N ASN A 124 -3.46 10.86 -13.69
CA ASN A 124 -4.73 11.24 -13.10
C ASN A 124 -4.63 12.56 -12.32
N ARG A 125 -5.52 13.50 -12.62
CA ARG A 125 -5.77 14.74 -11.85
C ARG A 125 -7.24 14.94 -11.53
N GLY A 126 -8.10 14.04 -12.00
CA GLY A 126 -9.53 14.06 -11.79
C GLY A 126 -9.95 12.87 -10.94
N THR A 127 -11.04 12.22 -11.32
CA THR A 127 -11.53 10.99 -10.70
C THR A 127 -11.51 9.87 -11.73
N ILE A 128 -11.00 8.72 -11.32
CA ILE A 128 -11.16 7.44 -12.01
C ILE A 128 -11.84 6.50 -10.99
N GLN A 129 -12.93 5.87 -11.41
CA GLN A 129 -13.69 4.95 -10.57
C GLN A 129 -14.10 3.71 -11.35
N GLY A 130 -13.72 2.54 -10.85
CA GLY A 130 -14.27 1.26 -11.28
C GLY A 130 -15.30 0.72 -10.29
N ALA A 131 -16.17 -0.15 -10.79
CA ALA A 131 -16.96 -1.05 -9.98
C ALA A 131 -16.26 -2.40 -9.76
N ASP A 132 -15.16 -2.65 -10.48
CA ASP A 132 -14.14 -3.67 -10.22
C ASP A 132 -12.86 -2.90 -9.86
N GLU A 133 -11.89 -2.79 -10.77
CA GLU A 133 -10.66 -2.03 -10.53
C GLU A 133 -10.74 -0.54 -10.90
N GLY A 134 -10.06 0.31 -10.13
CA GLY A 134 -9.90 1.72 -10.51
C GLY A 134 -9.09 1.87 -11.80
N VAL A 135 -7.92 1.24 -11.86
CA VAL A 135 -7.06 1.15 -13.04
C VAL A 135 -6.42 -0.24 -13.09
N GLN A 136 -6.71 -1.01 -14.14
CA GLN A 136 -6.02 -2.26 -14.45
C GLN A 136 -4.97 -2.00 -15.55
N GLY A 137 -3.73 -2.39 -15.29
CA GLY A 137 -2.61 -2.43 -16.23
C GLY A 137 -2.05 -3.86 -16.30
N ALA A 138 -1.35 -4.23 -17.37
CA ALA A 138 -0.46 -5.40 -17.34
C ALA A 138 0.98 -4.95 -17.04
N ASP A 139 1.97 -5.42 -17.81
CA ASP A 139 3.37 -5.09 -17.57
C ASP A 139 3.68 -3.60 -17.81
N ASN A 140 4.61 -3.07 -17.01
CA ASN A 140 5.21 -1.73 -17.17
C ASN A 140 4.22 -0.55 -17.06
N LEU A 141 3.08 -0.72 -16.38
CA LEU A 141 2.17 0.40 -16.07
C LEU A 141 2.93 1.54 -15.36
N THR A 142 2.82 2.76 -15.90
CA THR A 142 3.33 3.99 -15.27
C THR A 142 2.18 4.89 -14.85
N LEU A 143 1.96 5.01 -13.53
CA LEU A 143 0.88 5.79 -12.95
C LEU A 143 1.39 7.03 -12.20
N ILE A 144 0.87 8.20 -12.53
CA ILE A 144 1.04 9.42 -11.74
C ILE A 144 -0.32 9.93 -11.27
N ASN A 145 -0.64 9.68 -10.01
CA ASN A 145 -1.88 10.13 -9.42
C ASN A 145 -1.73 11.47 -8.68
N ARG A 146 -2.66 12.40 -8.92
CA ARG A 146 -2.84 13.67 -8.20
C ARG A 146 -4.29 13.91 -7.81
N GLY A 147 -5.20 13.06 -8.28
CA GLY A 147 -6.64 13.11 -8.02
C GLY A 147 -7.06 11.90 -7.20
N THR A 148 -8.23 11.34 -7.51
CA THR A 148 -8.74 10.14 -6.85
C THR A 148 -8.81 9.00 -7.85
N ILE A 149 -8.33 7.83 -7.43
CA ILE A 149 -8.54 6.54 -8.07
C ILE A 149 -9.19 5.64 -7.05
N SER A 150 -10.28 4.98 -7.43
CA SER A 150 -10.97 4.02 -6.58
C SER A 150 -11.53 2.83 -7.34
N GLY A 151 -11.31 1.63 -6.84
CA GLY A 151 -12.04 0.42 -7.24
C GLY A 151 -12.99 -0.05 -6.15
N ALA A 152 -13.92 -0.92 -6.52
CA ALA A 152 -14.68 -1.67 -5.52
C ALA A 152 -13.86 -2.88 -5.04
N ASP A 153 -13.12 -3.51 -5.95
CA ASP A 153 -12.17 -4.57 -5.64
C ASP A 153 -10.82 -3.85 -5.45
N GLU A 154 -9.93 -3.77 -6.46
CA GLU A 154 -8.64 -3.09 -6.30
C GLU A 154 -8.60 -1.64 -6.82
N GLY A 155 -7.77 -0.81 -6.19
CA GLY A 155 -7.58 0.57 -6.61
C GLY A 155 -6.77 0.66 -7.90
N VAL A 156 -5.65 -0.06 -7.95
CA VAL A 156 -4.74 -0.17 -9.08
C VAL A 156 -4.15 -1.57 -9.11
N THR A 157 -4.24 -2.24 -10.26
CA THR A 157 -3.70 -3.58 -10.47
C THR A 157 -2.68 -3.59 -11.60
N GLY A 158 -1.66 -4.44 -11.49
CA GLY A 158 -0.88 -4.86 -12.65
C GLY A 158 0.21 -5.89 -12.39
N ASP A 159 0.86 -6.31 -13.47
CA ASP A 159 1.82 -7.41 -13.45
C ASP A 159 3.22 -6.90 -13.10
N ASP A 160 4.20 -7.03 -14.01
CA ASP A 160 5.60 -6.78 -13.67
C ASP A 160 6.03 -5.34 -13.99
N GLY A 161 6.92 -4.80 -13.15
CA GLY A 161 7.63 -3.54 -13.40
C GLY A 161 6.77 -2.28 -13.29
N VAL A 162 5.62 -2.36 -12.61
CA VAL A 162 4.71 -1.23 -12.42
C VAL A 162 5.35 -0.12 -11.59
N THR A 163 5.23 1.12 -12.06
CA THR A 163 5.72 2.32 -11.38
C THR A 163 4.58 3.25 -11.00
N ILE A 164 4.37 3.46 -9.71
CA ILE A 164 3.31 4.32 -9.17
C ILE A 164 3.91 5.52 -8.45
N THR A 165 3.49 6.73 -8.82
CA THR A 165 3.74 7.94 -8.05
C THR A 165 2.43 8.56 -7.59
N ASN A 166 2.04 8.27 -6.36
CA ASN A 166 0.90 8.91 -5.71
C ASN A 166 1.34 10.25 -5.09
N ARG A 167 0.95 11.37 -5.72
CA ARG A 167 1.38 12.70 -5.27
C ARG A 167 0.62 13.13 -4.01
N LYS A 168 1.06 14.23 -3.40
CA LYS A 168 0.52 14.74 -2.12
C LYS A 168 -1.00 14.90 -2.05
N THR A 169 -1.66 15.20 -3.16
CA THR A 169 -3.13 15.34 -3.23
C THR A 169 -3.82 14.09 -3.76
N GLY A 170 -3.02 13.11 -4.18
CA GLY A 170 -3.48 11.85 -4.72
C GLY A 170 -4.05 10.98 -3.62
N VAL A 171 -5.18 10.36 -3.94
CA VAL A 171 -5.82 9.30 -3.18
C VAL A 171 -5.96 8.09 -4.08
N ILE A 172 -5.47 6.96 -3.61
CA ILE A 172 -5.76 5.63 -4.15
C ILE A 172 -6.43 4.87 -3.01
N GLU A 173 -7.63 4.36 -3.23
CA GLU A 173 -8.39 3.63 -2.22
C GLU A 173 -9.26 2.55 -2.84
N ALA A 174 -9.44 1.43 -2.16
CA ALA A 174 -10.29 0.34 -2.64
C ALA A 174 -10.86 -0.47 -1.46
N ALA A 175 -11.89 -1.27 -1.71
CA ALA A 175 -12.45 -2.10 -0.64
C ALA A 175 -11.63 -3.38 -0.42
N ASP A 176 -11.05 -3.90 -1.50
CA ASP A 176 -9.97 -4.88 -1.48
C ASP A 176 -8.62 -4.11 -1.46
N ASP A 177 -7.60 -4.55 -2.18
CA ASP A 177 -6.30 -3.88 -2.18
C ASP A 177 -6.33 -2.49 -2.82
N ALA A 178 -5.79 -1.48 -2.13
CA ALA A 178 -5.65 -0.18 -2.79
C ALA A 178 -4.66 -0.24 -3.96
N ILE A 179 -3.65 -1.11 -3.88
CA ILE A 179 -2.70 -1.41 -4.94
C ILE A 179 -2.36 -2.91 -4.85
N GLN A 180 -2.52 -3.64 -5.95
CA GLN A 180 -2.08 -5.03 -6.08
C GLN A 180 -1.13 -5.16 -7.28
N ILE A 181 0.12 -5.58 -7.07
CA ILE A 181 1.11 -5.70 -8.14
C ILE A 181 1.84 -7.03 -8.01
N ALA A 182 2.17 -7.67 -9.13
CA ALA A 182 3.11 -8.80 -9.09
C ALA A 182 4.55 -8.29 -8.79
N ASN A 183 5.49 -8.44 -9.73
CA ASN A 183 6.90 -8.31 -9.39
C ASN A 183 7.50 -6.95 -9.74
N GLY A 184 8.50 -6.52 -8.94
CA GLY A 184 9.34 -5.37 -9.26
C GLY A 184 8.62 -4.02 -9.19
N ALA A 185 7.62 -3.89 -8.31
CA ALA A 185 6.88 -2.65 -8.12
C ALA A 185 7.80 -1.50 -7.69
N LEU A 186 7.59 -0.28 -8.21
CA LEU A 186 8.20 0.94 -7.69
C LEU A 186 7.12 1.94 -7.27
N ILE A 187 6.88 2.03 -5.97
CA ILE A 187 5.81 2.86 -5.41
C ILE A 187 6.41 4.06 -4.67
N GLN A 188 6.03 5.26 -5.08
CA GLN A 188 6.40 6.52 -4.44
C GLN A 188 5.16 7.24 -3.92
N ASN A 189 4.91 7.11 -2.63
CA ASN A 189 3.75 7.69 -1.98
C ASN A 189 4.07 9.02 -1.29
N TYR A 190 3.37 10.06 -1.68
CA TYR A 190 3.33 11.36 -1.00
C TYR A 190 1.92 11.69 -0.50
N GLY A 191 0.91 10.96 -0.95
CA GLY A 191 -0.51 11.17 -0.68
C GLY A 191 -1.09 10.09 0.22
N ARG A 192 -2.31 9.63 -0.07
CA ARG A 192 -2.97 8.55 0.68
C ARG A 192 -3.16 7.31 -0.19
N ILE A 193 -2.77 6.16 0.33
CA ILE A 193 -3.07 4.82 -0.20
C ILE A 193 -3.82 4.10 0.92
N GLU A 194 -5.08 3.77 0.62
CA GLU A 194 -6.20 3.43 1.52
C GLU A 194 -6.89 2.07 1.33
N ASN A 195 -6.69 1.02 2.12
CA ASN A 195 -7.74 -0.01 2.18
C ASN A 195 -8.93 0.54 2.98
N ILE A 196 -10.07 0.71 2.31
CA ILE A 196 -11.32 1.20 2.90
C ILE A 196 -12.37 0.09 3.05
N GLY A 197 -11.94 -1.17 2.91
CA GLY A 197 -12.78 -2.34 3.03
C GLY A 197 -13.49 -2.44 4.37
N THR A 198 -14.53 -3.26 4.39
CA THR A 198 -15.24 -3.61 5.64
C THR A 198 -15.51 -5.10 5.78
N ASP A 199 -15.08 -5.92 4.82
CA ASP A 199 -15.22 -7.37 4.89
C ASP A 199 -14.15 -7.92 5.85
N LEU A 200 -14.60 -8.56 6.92
CA LEU A 200 -13.70 -9.19 7.90
C LEU A 200 -13.52 -10.68 7.64
N SER A 201 -14.19 -11.23 6.62
CA SER A 201 -14.05 -12.62 6.20
C SER A 201 -12.97 -12.82 5.14
N ASP A 202 -12.65 -11.74 4.44
CA ASP A 202 -11.55 -11.64 3.47
C ASP A 202 -10.86 -10.29 3.76
N PRO A 203 -10.02 -10.22 4.80
CA PRO A 203 -9.31 -9.00 5.14
C PRO A 203 -8.21 -8.76 4.11
N GLN A 204 -8.10 -7.52 3.65
CA GLN A 204 -7.24 -7.14 2.52
C GLN A 204 -6.33 -5.98 2.89
N ASP A 205 -5.32 -5.75 2.06
CA ASP A 205 -4.20 -4.89 2.34
C ASP A 205 -4.35 -3.52 1.68
N SER A 206 -3.48 -2.58 2.05
CA SER A 206 -3.40 -1.35 1.23
C SER A 206 -2.50 -1.53 0.02
N ILE A 207 -1.47 -2.34 0.17
CA ILE A 207 -0.50 -2.63 -0.87
C ILE A 207 -0.17 -4.11 -0.73
N ASP A 208 -0.59 -4.90 -1.71
CA ASP A 208 -0.20 -6.30 -1.89
C ASP A 208 0.80 -6.36 -3.07
N ILE A 209 2.02 -6.84 -2.81
CA ILE A 209 3.04 -7.00 -3.86
C ILE A 209 3.91 -8.26 -3.70
N ASP A 210 4.36 -8.87 -4.79
CA ASP A 210 5.35 -9.96 -4.70
C ASP A 210 6.75 -9.44 -4.31
N SER A 211 7.16 -8.33 -4.94
CA SER A 211 8.49 -7.75 -4.79
C SER A 211 8.55 -6.29 -5.25
N GLY A 212 9.52 -5.54 -4.76
CA GLY A 212 9.73 -4.18 -5.24
C GLY A 212 10.31 -3.21 -4.22
N THR A 213 10.07 -1.92 -4.46
CA THR A 213 10.54 -0.83 -3.60
C THR A 213 9.45 0.19 -3.34
N ILE A 214 9.17 0.42 -2.07
CA ILE A 214 8.16 1.38 -1.60
C ILE A 214 8.86 2.54 -0.88
N TRP A 215 8.63 3.75 -1.38
CA TRP A 215 9.02 5.01 -0.74
C TRP A 215 7.77 5.71 -0.20
N ASN A 216 7.54 5.61 1.11
CA ASN A 216 6.49 6.38 1.77
C ASN A 216 7.08 7.69 2.30
N PHE A 217 6.93 8.78 1.54
CA PHE A 217 7.50 10.07 1.90
C PHE A 217 6.78 10.71 3.10
N LYS A 218 7.36 11.77 3.66
CA LYS A 218 6.89 12.43 4.88
C LYS A 218 5.41 12.84 4.92
N THR A 219 4.80 13.11 3.78
CA THR A 219 3.37 13.44 3.68
C THR A 219 2.49 12.25 3.33
N GLY A 220 3.11 11.12 3.00
CA GLY A 220 2.48 9.88 2.62
C GLY A 220 1.86 9.16 3.81
N SER A 221 0.70 8.57 3.57
CA SER A 221 0.05 7.60 4.44
C SER A 221 -0.32 6.36 3.64
N ILE A 222 0.03 5.20 4.18
CA ILE A 222 -0.39 3.86 3.71
C ILE A 222 -1.14 3.24 4.89
N LEU A 223 -2.44 2.99 4.73
CA LEU A 223 -3.32 2.67 5.85
C LEU A 223 -4.27 1.52 5.50
N SER A 224 -4.20 0.43 6.25
CA SER A 224 -5.23 -0.61 6.24
C SER A 224 -5.98 -0.64 7.56
N THR A 225 -7.26 -0.99 7.48
CA THR A 225 -8.09 -1.20 8.68
C THR A 225 -8.53 -2.65 8.86
N LEU A 226 -8.29 -3.49 7.86
CA LEU A 226 -8.69 -4.89 7.84
C LEU A 226 -7.50 -5.82 8.03
N ASP A 227 -6.42 -5.61 7.28
CA ASP A 227 -5.19 -6.37 7.42
C ASP A 227 -3.90 -5.52 7.44
N ALA A 228 -2.86 -5.94 6.72
CA ALA A 228 -1.59 -5.26 6.66
C ALA A 228 -1.68 -3.96 5.85
N ALA A 229 -0.86 -2.99 6.21
CA ALA A 229 -0.73 -1.81 5.36
C ALA A 229 0.08 -2.12 4.09
N ILE A 230 1.02 -3.06 4.21
CA ILE A 230 1.85 -3.56 3.11
C ILE A 230 2.02 -5.06 3.36
N ASP A 231 1.69 -5.87 2.38
CA ASP A 231 2.00 -7.31 2.35
C ASP A 231 2.98 -7.62 1.22
N PHE A 232 3.85 -8.59 1.47
CA PHE A 232 4.77 -9.16 0.49
C PHE A 232 4.45 -10.63 0.25
N ASP A 233 3.82 -10.90 -0.88
CA ASP A 233 3.42 -12.23 -1.31
C ASP A 233 4.60 -13.04 -1.88
N SER A 234 4.36 -14.33 -2.12
CA SER A 234 5.40 -15.21 -2.66
C SER A 234 5.70 -14.92 -4.13
N GLY A 235 6.83 -14.25 -4.40
CA GLY A 235 7.29 -13.90 -5.75
C GLY A 235 8.41 -14.77 -6.34
N GLU A 236 8.58 -14.70 -7.67
CA GLU A 236 9.77 -15.26 -8.34
C GLU A 236 11.00 -14.33 -8.26
N LEU A 237 10.79 -13.03 -7.97
CA LEU A 237 11.80 -11.99 -8.14
C LEU A 237 12.19 -11.27 -6.83
N GLY A 238 13.00 -11.92 -6.01
CA GLY A 238 13.80 -11.25 -4.97
C GLY A 238 12.99 -10.52 -3.89
N GLY A 239 13.70 -9.76 -3.06
CA GLY A 239 13.12 -9.11 -1.89
C GLY A 239 12.53 -7.72 -2.11
N GLY A 240 11.81 -7.26 -1.11
CA GLY A 240 11.19 -5.97 -0.94
C GLY A 240 12.04 -4.97 -0.16
N PHE A 241 11.92 -3.69 -0.55
CA PHE A 241 12.57 -2.58 0.13
C PHE A 241 11.53 -1.54 0.53
N ILE A 242 11.44 -1.23 1.82
CA ILE A 242 10.57 -0.18 2.34
C ILE A 242 11.43 0.95 2.89
N HIS A 243 11.18 2.17 2.41
CA HIS A 243 11.74 3.40 2.96
C HIS A 243 10.62 4.29 3.46
N ASN A 244 10.43 4.31 4.78
CA ASN A 244 9.35 5.05 5.42
C ASN A 244 9.83 6.36 6.05
N TYR A 245 9.25 7.47 5.60
CA TYR A 245 9.36 8.79 6.22
C TYR A 245 8.00 9.32 6.68
N GLY A 246 6.91 8.66 6.26
CA GLY A 246 5.52 9.02 6.49
C GLY A 246 4.86 8.11 7.53
N ARG A 247 3.60 7.76 7.31
CA ARG A 247 2.86 6.81 8.16
C ARG A 247 2.53 5.53 7.40
N ILE A 248 2.80 4.39 8.03
CA ILE A 248 2.36 3.05 7.64
C ILE A 248 1.59 2.49 8.85
N SER A 249 0.36 2.01 8.65
CA SER A 249 -0.49 1.54 9.74
C SER A 249 -1.51 0.52 9.26
N GLY A 250 -1.51 -0.68 9.84
CA GLY A 250 -2.50 -1.73 9.58
C GLY A 250 -2.84 -2.48 10.87
N THR A 251 -3.57 -3.60 10.78
CA THR A 251 -3.62 -4.57 11.89
C THR A 251 -2.19 -5.05 12.18
N ILE A 252 -1.47 -5.35 11.10
CA ILE A 252 -0.02 -5.45 10.97
C ILE A 252 0.46 -4.27 10.13
N GLY A 253 1.59 -3.66 10.46
CA GLY A 253 2.11 -2.54 9.68
C GLY A 253 2.70 -3.01 8.35
N ILE A 254 3.54 -4.04 8.39
CA ILE A 254 4.21 -4.68 7.25
C ILE A 254 4.16 -6.19 7.50
N LEU A 255 3.67 -6.94 6.53
CA LEU A 255 3.57 -8.39 6.53
C LEU A 255 4.39 -8.97 5.36
N VAL A 256 4.82 -10.22 5.52
CA VAL A 256 5.43 -11.05 4.48
C VAL A 256 4.80 -12.43 4.58
N ASP A 257 4.27 -12.97 3.47
CA ASP A 257 3.69 -14.30 3.47
C ASP A 257 4.78 -15.35 3.83
N PRO A 258 4.49 -16.34 4.69
CA PRO A 258 5.43 -17.41 5.04
C PRO A 258 6.01 -18.22 3.86
N ALA A 259 5.37 -18.20 2.69
CA ALA A 259 5.85 -18.81 1.46
C ALA A 259 6.89 -17.93 0.73
N ASN A 260 6.98 -16.65 1.05
CA ASN A 260 8.05 -15.78 0.57
C ASN A 260 9.34 -16.08 1.35
N LEU A 261 10.38 -16.47 0.61
CA LEU A 261 11.71 -16.82 1.15
C LEU A 261 12.77 -15.77 0.85
N SER A 262 12.34 -14.60 0.36
CA SER A 262 13.23 -13.52 -0.03
C SER A 262 13.46 -12.54 1.10
N SER A 263 14.71 -12.10 1.25
CA SER A 263 15.08 -11.11 2.26
C SER A 263 14.46 -9.73 2.02
N GLN A 264 13.82 -9.20 3.05
CA GLN A 264 13.22 -7.87 3.08
C GLN A 264 14.11 -6.86 3.81
N THR A 265 13.98 -5.59 3.41
CA THR A 265 14.65 -4.49 4.09
C THR A 265 13.67 -3.37 4.40
N VAL A 266 13.48 -3.08 5.69
CA VAL A 266 12.62 -2.02 6.20
C VAL A 266 13.45 -0.93 6.86
N ASP A 267 13.55 0.22 6.22
CA ASP A 267 14.10 1.44 6.79
C ASP A 267 13.00 2.38 7.29
N ASN A 268 12.91 2.58 8.60
CA ASN A 268 12.05 3.61 9.17
C ASN A 268 12.89 4.85 9.52
N TYR A 269 12.71 5.93 8.75
CA TYR A 269 13.49 7.17 8.85
C TYR A 269 12.91 8.16 9.87
N ALA A 270 13.65 9.25 10.10
CA ALA A 270 13.27 10.31 11.03
C ALA A 270 11.87 10.89 10.74
N GLY A 271 10.97 10.78 11.72
CA GLY A 271 9.57 11.19 11.62
C GLY A 271 8.64 10.17 10.97
N GLY A 272 9.17 9.05 10.47
CA GLY A 272 8.39 7.92 10.00
C GLY A 272 7.72 7.19 11.16
N VAL A 273 6.50 6.69 10.93
CA VAL A 273 5.73 5.88 11.86
C VAL A 273 5.35 4.58 11.17
N ILE A 274 5.63 3.45 11.83
CA ILE A 274 5.10 2.12 11.48
C ILE A 274 4.31 1.63 12.69
N GLU A 275 3.07 1.24 12.46
CA GLU A 275 2.15 0.84 13.54
C GLU A 275 1.37 -0.42 13.17
N GLY A 276 1.41 -1.40 14.07
CA GLY A 276 0.54 -2.56 14.09
C GLY A 276 -0.54 -2.37 15.15
N THR A 277 -1.77 -2.14 14.72
CA THR A 277 -2.88 -1.85 15.65
C THR A 277 -3.35 -3.07 16.44
N SER A 278 -2.98 -4.28 15.99
CA SER A 278 -3.27 -5.55 16.67
C SER A 278 -2.12 -6.07 17.54
N GLY A 279 -0.96 -5.40 17.54
CA GLY A 279 0.17 -5.74 18.41
C GLY A 279 1.48 -5.90 17.66
N THR A 280 1.51 -6.60 16.53
CA THR A 280 2.71 -6.77 15.68
C THR A 280 2.74 -5.68 14.62
N ALA A 281 3.81 -4.91 14.54
CA ALA A 281 3.96 -3.84 13.57
C ALA A 281 4.69 -4.27 12.30
N ILE A 282 5.62 -5.21 12.43
CA ILE A 282 6.38 -5.77 11.32
C ILE A 282 6.42 -7.28 11.58
N ASP A 283 5.93 -8.06 10.64
CA ASP A 283 5.91 -9.52 10.67
C ASP A 283 6.60 -9.98 9.39
N LEU A 284 7.80 -10.53 9.53
CA LEU A 284 8.62 -10.97 8.41
C LEU A 284 8.70 -12.50 8.37
N GLY A 285 9.14 -13.00 7.22
CA GLY A 285 9.11 -14.42 6.87
C GLY A 285 10.49 -15.06 6.92
N ALA A 286 10.80 -15.87 5.92
CA ALA A 286 12.14 -16.41 5.77
C ALA A 286 13.04 -15.48 4.96
N GLY A 287 14.35 -15.64 5.12
CA GLY A 287 15.37 -14.86 4.45
C GLY A 287 16.05 -13.88 5.40
N ASN A 288 17.31 -13.53 5.10
CA ASN A 288 18.09 -12.65 5.98
C ASN A 288 17.59 -11.21 5.94
N ASP A 289 16.68 -10.88 6.84
CA ASP A 289 15.93 -9.64 6.86
C ASP A 289 16.65 -8.52 7.60
N VAL A 290 16.29 -7.28 7.25
CA VAL A 290 16.87 -6.09 7.87
C VAL A 290 15.77 -5.12 8.26
N VAL A 291 15.62 -4.86 9.55
CA VAL A 291 14.83 -3.73 10.06
C VAL A 291 15.77 -2.68 10.64
N ALA A 292 15.81 -1.50 10.03
CA ALA A 292 16.58 -0.38 10.51
C ALA A 292 15.66 0.74 11.02
N LEU A 293 15.62 0.91 12.34
CA LEU A 293 14.91 2.01 12.99
C LEU A 293 15.87 3.18 13.18
N ARG A 294 15.79 4.16 12.28
CA ARG A 294 16.68 5.32 12.29
C ARG A 294 16.24 6.33 13.35
N ALA A 295 17.14 7.24 13.70
CA ALA A 295 16.91 8.26 14.71
C ALA A 295 15.59 9.03 14.47
N LEU A 296 14.78 9.17 15.53
CA LEU A 296 13.48 9.88 15.51
C LEU A 296 12.38 9.22 14.65
N SER A 297 12.57 8.00 14.18
CA SER A 297 11.47 7.15 13.69
C SER A 297 10.56 6.73 14.85
N THR A 298 9.43 6.08 14.60
CA THR A 298 8.54 5.55 15.64
C THR A 298 8.00 4.19 15.21
N LEU A 299 8.03 3.23 16.13
CA LEU A 299 7.47 1.89 15.97
C LEU A 299 6.42 1.66 17.06
N ILE A 300 5.20 1.33 16.67
CA ILE A 300 4.10 1.05 17.61
C ILE A 300 3.66 -0.39 17.37
N GLY A 301 4.10 -1.30 18.23
CA GLY A 301 3.92 -2.75 18.05
C GLY A 301 5.23 -3.52 18.04
N GLY A 302 5.15 -4.84 17.94
CA GLY A 302 6.27 -5.78 17.94
C GLY A 302 6.90 -5.92 16.57
N ILE A 303 8.01 -6.65 16.55
CA ILE A 303 8.63 -7.15 15.33
C ILE A 303 8.71 -8.67 15.49
N ASP A 304 8.34 -9.40 14.44
CA ASP A 304 8.74 -10.79 14.23
C ASP A 304 9.64 -10.81 12.99
N MET A 305 10.88 -11.28 13.14
CA MET A 305 11.83 -11.35 12.02
C MET A 305 11.75 -12.68 11.27
N GLY A 306 11.13 -13.72 11.85
CA GLY A 306 10.90 -14.99 11.17
C GLY A 306 12.09 -15.97 11.21
N ASP A 307 12.48 -16.50 10.06
CA ASP A 307 13.52 -17.53 9.93
C ASP A 307 14.78 -16.96 9.24
N ASP A 308 15.94 -17.60 9.46
CA ASP A 308 17.27 -17.25 8.91
C ASP A 308 18.01 -16.18 9.73
N ASP A 309 19.12 -15.63 9.21
CA ASP A 309 20.02 -14.78 9.99
C ASP A 309 19.67 -13.29 9.81
N ASP A 310 19.01 -12.70 10.82
CA ASP A 310 18.40 -11.39 10.72
C ASP A 310 19.16 -10.25 11.39
N LEU A 311 18.83 -9.01 10.99
CA LEU A 311 19.42 -7.79 11.54
C LEU A 311 18.36 -6.75 11.94
N LEU A 312 18.26 -6.50 13.25
CA LEU A 312 17.64 -5.29 13.79
C LEU A 312 18.70 -4.23 14.04
N ALA A 313 18.73 -3.17 13.24
CA ALA A 313 19.62 -2.03 13.41
C ALA A 313 18.89 -0.85 14.07
N LEU A 314 19.41 -0.37 15.20
CA LEU A 314 18.94 0.84 15.86
C LEU A 314 19.96 1.95 15.69
N ASP A 315 19.74 2.80 14.68
CA ASP A 315 20.64 3.90 14.36
C ASP A 315 20.23 5.18 15.07
N GLY A 316 21.17 5.76 15.80
CA GLY A 316 21.00 6.99 16.54
C GLY A 316 20.18 6.84 17.81
N THR A 317 19.86 7.98 18.37
CA THR A 317 19.21 8.07 19.68
C THR A 317 17.72 8.00 19.49
N ALA A 318 17.19 6.78 19.58
CA ALA A 318 15.79 6.50 19.44
C ALA A 318 14.96 7.24 20.51
N PHE A 319 14.45 8.42 20.17
CA PHE A 319 13.17 8.92 20.72
C PHE A 319 11.97 8.35 19.94
N GLY A 320 12.20 7.35 19.08
CA GLY A 320 11.16 6.45 18.66
C GLY A 320 10.73 5.62 19.84
N LEU A 321 9.63 6.01 20.46
CA LEU A 321 8.94 5.17 21.41
C LEU A 321 8.73 3.82 20.68
N ILE A 322 9.43 2.76 21.08
CA ILE A 322 8.90 1.39 20.92
C ILE A 322 7.70 1.38 21.85
N ALA A 323 6.58 1.85 21.31
CA ALA A 323 5.38 2.09 22.07
C ALA A 323 4.61 0.78 22.13
N GLY A 324 4.17 0.39 23.32
CA GLY A 324 3.27 -0.75 23.49
C GLY A 324 3.77 -1.86 24.39
N GLY A 325 5.05 -1.87 24.79
CA GLY A 325 5.60 -2.98 25.57
C GLY A 325 5.59 -4.30 24.80
N SER A 326 5.66 -4.19 23.48
CA SER A 326 5.75 -5.29 22.52
C SER A 326 7.17 -5.86 22.47
N VAL A 327 7.26 -7.14 22.14
CA VAL A 327 8.53 -7.87 21.99
C VAL A 327 9.04 -7.67 20.56
N LEU A 328 10.36 -7.53 20.42
CA LEU A 328 11.06 -7.63 19.15
C LEU A 328 11.69 -9.02 19.12
N ASP A 329 11.11 -9.89 18.31
CA ASP A 329 11.47 -11.29 18.16
C ASP A 329 12.42 -11.44 16.96
N GLY A 330 13.59 -12.02 17.19
CA GLY A 330 14.54 -12.37 16.13
C GLY A 330 14.22 -13.71 15.48
N GLY A 331 13.34 -14.53 16.07
CA GLY A 331 12.86 -15.75 15.44
C GLY A 331 13.88 -16.91 15.46
N LEU A 332 13.97 -17.64 14.35
CA LEU A 332 14.86 -18.79 14.19
C LEU A 332 16.09 -18.44 13.36
N GLY A 333 17.22 -18.27 14.03
CA GLY A 333 18.46 -18.14 13.29
C GLY A 333 19.65 -17.85 14.17
N ASN A 334 20.59 -17.11 13.60
CA ASN A 334 21.64 -16.46 14.37
C ASN A 334 21.53 -14.95 14.16
N ASP A 335 20.69 -14.35 14.97
CA ASP A 335 20.17 -13.01 14.76
C ASP A 335 21.03 -11.96 15.44
N THR A 336 20.97 -10.75 14.92
CA THR A 336 21.83 -9.64 15.34
C THR A 336 21.03 -8.38 15.66
N VAL A 337 21.21 -7.87 16.88
CA VAL A 337 20.84 -6.50 17.21
C VAL A 337 22.07 -5.60 17.06
N SER A 338 22.00 -4.59 16.20
CA SER A 338 23.02 -3.54 16.09
C SER A 338 22.60 -2.28 16.85
N LEU A 339 23.48 -1.86 17.75
CA LEU A 339 23.39 -0.72 18.65
C LEU A 339 24.65 0.16 18.50
N ASP A 340 25.15 0.33 17.27
CA ASP A 340 26.45 0.95 16.96
C ASP A 340 26.64 2.36 17.57
N ASP A 341 25.55 3.07 17.85
CA ASP A 341 25.56 4.39 18.49
C ASP A 341 25.72 4.37 20.03
N PHE A 342 25.67 3.19 20.64
CA PHE A 342 25.88 2.93 22.06
C PHE A 342 27.15 2.11 22.28
N LEU A 343 27.79 2.31 23.42
CA LEU A 343 28.86 1.43 23.90
C LEU A 343 28.25 0.35 24.80
N PHE A 344 28.93 -0.78 24.96
CA PHE A 344 28.47 -1.82 25.91
C PHE A 344 28.35 -1.29 27.35
N ALA A 345 29.16 -0.28 27.70
CA ALA A 345 29.09 0.40 29.00
C ALA A 345 27.88 1.34 29.17
N ASP A 346 27.14 1.64 28.11
CA ASP A 346 25.94 2.50 28.13
C ASP A 346 24.67 1.72 28.56
N ILE A 347 24.80 0.43 28.89
CA ILE A 347 23.70 -0.40 29.43
C ILE A 347 23.36 0.04 30.85
N ASP A 348 22.13 0.54 31.03
CA ASP A 348 21.60 0.98 32.33
C ASP A 348 20.91 -0.15 33.10
N THR A 349 20.06 -0.91 32.40
CA THR A 349 19.25 -1.98 33.00
C THR A 349 19.21 -3.18 32.07
N VAL A 350 19.35 -4.37 32.66
CA VAL A 350 19.03 -5.63 32.02
C VAL A 350 18.03 -6.38 32.90
N GLY A 351 16.88 -6.71 32.33
CA GLY A 351 15.88 -7.61 32.90
C GLY A 351 15.80 -8.91 32.08
N LEU A 352 15.53 -10.02 32.76
CA LEU A 352 15.26 -11.30 32.14
C LEU A 352 14.01 -11.86 32.80
N ASP A 353 13.02 -12.23 32.00
CA ASP A 353 11.82 -12.89 32.49
C ASP A 353 11.91 -14.43 32.41
N GLU A 354 10.86 -15.12 32.84
CA GLU A 354 10.81 -16.60 32.82
C GLU A 354 10.66 -17.17 31.41
N ALA A 355 10.23 -16.36 30.43
CA ALA A 355 10.08 -16.73 29.03
C ALA A 355 11.39 -16.55 28.24
N GLY A 356 12.39 -15.86 28.81
CA GLY A 356 13.66 -15.57 28.15
C GLY A 356 13.68 -14.23 27.41
N VAL A 357 12.69 -13.37 27.64
CA VAL A 357 12.68 -12.01 27.09
C VAL A 357 13.71 -11.16 27.83
N LEU A 358 14.57 -10.50 27.07
CA LEU A 358 15.59 -9.57 27.50
C LEU A 358 15.06 -8.14 27.46
N ASP A 359 14.76 -7.58 28.62
CA ASP A 359 14.44 -6.16 28.77
C ASP A 359 15.74 -5.35 28.87
N LEU A 360 16.05 -4.59 27.83
CA LEU A 360 17.27 -3.80 27.73
C LEU A 360 16.96 -2.31 27.79
N ALA A 361 17.61 -1.60 28.71
CA ALA A 361 17.61 -0.14 28.76
C ALA A 361 19.04 0.40 28.62
N LEU A 362 19.21 1.36 27.72
CA LEU A 362 20.50 1.96 27.36
C LEU A 362 20.37 3.48 27.46
N SER A 363 21.41 4.17 27.90
CA SER A 363 21.47 5.62 27.76
C SER A 363 22.89 6.16 27.64
N ASN A 364 23.02 7.23 26.86
CA ASN A 364 24.26 7.97 26.72
C ASN A 364 23.98 9.47 26.53
N SER A 365 25.05 10.24 26.28
CA SER A 365 24.94 11.70 26.09
C SER A 365 24.06 12.12 24.91
N LYS A 366 23.81 11.21 23.97
CA LYS A 366 23.02 11.47 22.79
C LYS A 366 21.53 11.12 23.02
N GLY A 367 21.20 10.15 23.88
CA GLY A 367 19.81 9.78 24.21
C GLY A 367 19.66 8.46 24.95
N ALA A 368 18.45 7.90 25.00
CA ALA A 368 18.14 6.65 25.69
C ALA A 368 17.21 5.76 24.86
N ALA A 369 17.34 4.43 25.01
CA ALA A 369 16.50 3.44 24.34
C ALA A 369 16.02 2.39 25.35
N ARG A 370 14.83 1.84 25.11
CA ARG A 370 14.25 0.73 25.88
C ARG A 370 13.58 -0.25 24.91
N MET A 371 13.87 -1.53 25.06
CA MET A 371 13.38 -2.58 24.19
C MET A 371 13.22 -3.89 24.97
N SER A 372 12.29 -4.72 24.52
CA SER A 372 12.10 -6.09 25.00
C SER A 372 12.43 -7.01 23.82
N LEU A 373 13.45 -7.85 23.99
CA LEU A 373 14.06 -8.64 22.92
C LEU A 373 13.89 -10.14 23.20
N PHE A 374 13.54 -10.93 22.19
CA PHE A 374 13.50 -12.39 22.27
C PHE A 374 14.14 -12.99 21.02
N GLY A 375 14.81 -14.15 21.15
CA GLY A 375 15.44 -14.81 19.98
C GLY A 375 16.60 -14.02 19.36
N TRP A 376 17.53 -13.45 20.16
CA TRP A 376 18.69 -12.73 19.63
C TRP A 376 20.01 -13.29 20.16
N GLU A 377 20.91 -13.71 19.26
CA GLU A 377 22.19 -14.34 19.59
C GLU A 377 23.33 -13.33 19.72
N ASN A 378 23.32 -12.29 18.89
CA ASN A 378 24.44 -11.36 18.71
C ASN A 378 24.03 -9.91 18.93
N PHE A 379 24.94 -9.15 19.55
CA PHE A 379 24.78 -7.74 19.82
C PHE A 379 26.02 -7.00 19.34
N ILE A 380 25.84 -6.02 18.46
CA ILE A 380 26.92 -5.14 18.02
C ILE A 380 26.76 -3.79 18.71
N PHE A 381 27.81 -3.34 19.38
CA PHE A 381 27.94 -2.02 19.97
C PHE A 381 29.10 -1.28 19.31
N GLY A 382 29.18 0.03 19.48
CA GLY A 382 30.24 0.86 18.93
C GLY A 382 31.66 0.49 19.38
N ASP A 383 31.80 -0.30 20.45
CA ASP A 383 33.08 -0.82 20.97
C ASP A 383 33.33 -2.32 20.72
N GLY A 384 32.40 -3.05 20.12
CA GLY A 384 32.62 -4.45 19.73
C GLY A 384 31.36 -5.29 19.59
N SER A 385 31.55 -6.58 19.32
CA SER A 385 30.47 -7.57 19.23
C SER A 385 30.43 -8.44 20.49
N TYR A 386 29.22 -8.71 20.97
CA TYR A 386 28.95 -9.42 22.20
C TYR A 386 27.88 -10.48 21.94
N ALA A 387 28.07 -11.68 22.48
CA ALA A 387 27.02 -12.69 22.46
C ALA A 387 25.93 -12.36 23.49
N TYR A 388 24.72 -12.87 23.29
CA TYR A 388 23.60 -12.80 24.23
C TYR A 388 24.02 -13.06 25.69
N SER A 389 24.81 -14.12 25.90
CA SER A 389 25.29 -14.50 27.23
C SER A 389 26.08 -13.40 27.97
N ALA A 390 26.77 -12.51 27.24
CA ALA A 390 27.50 -11.39 27.84
C ALA A 390 26.55 -10.28 28.30
N VAL A 391 25.50 -9.99 27.52
CA VAL A 391 24.46 -9.00 27.89
C VAL A 391 23.62 -9.53 29.05
N ALA A 392 23.14 -10.78 28.93
CA ALA A 392 22.34 -11.45 29.94
C ALA A 392 23.05 -11.56 31.31
N ALA A 393 24.39 -11.65 31.32
CA ALA A 393 25.18 -11.69 32.56
C ALA A 393 25.13 -10.38 33.37
N LEU A 394 24.65 -9.28 32.80
CA LEU A 394 24.43 -8.01 33.50
C LEU A 394 23.13 -7.98 34.31
N ALA A 395 22.21 -8.94 34.06
CA ALA A 395 20.96 -9.03 34.81
C ALA A 395 21.23 -9.27 36.30
N PRO A 396 20.49 -8.63 37.22
CA PRO A 396 20.67 -8.84 38.65
C PRO A 396 20.41 -10.30 39.00
N ALA A 397 21.27 -10.87 39.84
CA ALA A 397 21.09 -12.25 40.31
C ALA A 397 19.69 -12.42 40.94
N PRO A 398 18.94 -13.49 40.61
CA PRO A 398 17.62 -13.72 41.17
C PRO A 398 17.74 -13.72 42.69
N VAL A 399 17.04 -12.79 43.35
CA VAL A 399 17.09 -12.67 44.81
C VAL A 399 16.52 -13.95 45.38
N PRO A 400 17.31 -14.78 46.09
CA PRO A 400 16.79 -15.99 46.69
C PRO A 400 15.69 -15.59 47.66
N LEU A 401 14.47 -16.10 47.47
CA LEU A 401 13.41 -15.92 48.44
C LEU A 401 13.97 -16.32 49.81
N PRO A 402 13.86 -15.48 50.85
CA PRO A 402 14.38 -15.83 52.16
C PRO A 402 13.79 -17.18 52.57
N ALA A 403 14.65 -18.13 52.97
CA ALA A 403 14.24 -19.49 53.35
C ALA A 403 13.08 -19.51 54.38
N GLY A 404 12.89 -18.41 55.13
CA GLY A 404 11.76 -18.21 56.04
C GLY A 404 10.37 -18.12 55.37
N VAL A 405 10.25 -17.65 54.12
CA VAL A 405 8.96 -17.57 53.41
C VAL A 405 8.52 -18.93 52.88
N VAL A 406 9.48 -19.75 52.41
CA VAL A 406 9.24 -21.14 52.00
C VAL A 406 8.87 -22.00 53.22
N LEU A 407 9.50 -21.77 54.38
CA LEU A 407 9.15 -22.43 55.64
C LEU A 407 7.77 -22.01 56.19
N LEU A 408 7.36 -20.74 56.06
CA LEU A 408 6.01 -20.30 56.46
C LEU A 408 4.91 -20.88 55.56
N GLY A 409 5.14 -20.95 54.25
CA GLY A 409 4.21 -21.58 53.30
C GLY A 409 4.01 -23.07 53.57
N GLY A 410 5.10 -23.80 53.84
CA GLY A 410 5.05 -25.21 54.23
C GLY A 410 4.36 -25.45 55.58
N ALA A 411 4.57 -24.57 56.57
CA ALA A 411 3.92 -24.66 57.87
C ALA A 411 2.41 -24.37 57.82
N LEU A 412 1.97 -23.41 56.98
CA LEU A 412 0.56 -23.08 56.77
C LEU A 412 -0.19 -24.19 55.99
N ALA A 413 0.44 -24.79 54.98
CA ALA A 413 -0.12 -25.95 54.28
C ALA A 413 -0.23 -27.19 55.18
N GLY A 414 0.76 -27.43 56.04
CA GLY A 414 0.74 -28.50 57.05
C GLY A 414 -0.37 -28.34 58.10
N LEU A 415 -0.66 -27.11 58.53
CA LEU A 415 -1.76 -26.79 59.45
C LEU A 415 -3.15 -26.92 58.80
N GLY A 416 -3.26 -26.66 57.49
CA GLY A 416 -4.50 -26.90 56.72
C GLY A 416 -4.87 -28.38 56.59
N LEU A 417 -3.88 -29.26 56.40
CA LEU A 417 -4.08 -30.71 56.31
C LEU A 417 -4.40 -31.37 57.66
N ALA A 418 -3.88 -30.84 58.77
CA ALA A 418 -4.19 -31.33 60.12
C ALA A 418 -5.64 -31.07 60.56
N ARG A 419 -6.31 -30.07 59.97
CA ARG A 419 -7.72 -29.72 60.28
C ARG A 419 -8.75 -30.58 59.55
N ARG A 420 -8.34 -31.36 58.54
CA ARG A 420 -9.23 -32.25 57.74
C ARG A 420 -9.30 -33.69 58.27
N ARG A 421 -8.66 -33.98 59.40
CA ARG A 421 -8.63 -35.31 60.07
C ARG A 421 -9.19 -35.30 61.50
N ARG A 422 -10.23 -34.50 61.77
CA ARG A 422 -11.10 -34.70 62.94
C ARG A 422 -12.55 -34.73 62.52
#